data_AF-A0A7Y3AGN5-F1
#
_entry.id   AF-A0A7Y3AGN5-F1
#
_cell.length_a   1.000
_cell.length_b   1.000
_cell.length_c   1.000
_cell.angle_alpha   90.00
_cell.angle_beta   90.00
_cell.angle_gamma   90.00
#
_symmetry.space_group_name_H-M   'P 1'
#
loop_
_entity.id
_entity.type
_entity.pdbx_description
1 polymer ?
#
loop_
_entity_poly.entity_id
_entity_poly.type
_entity_poly.pdbx_seq_one_letter_code
_entity_poly.pdbx_strand_id
1 'polypeptide(L)' 'MSFLPKSNAEVDKYDSLEILKNRFAKGEISEDDYQRMRELLLT' A
#
# COMPACT_ATOMS: atom_id res chain seq x y z
N MET A 1 -18.20 22.13 14.10
CA MET A 1 -17.97 20.75 13.66
C MET A 1 -17.01 20.80 12.47
N SER A 2 -15.71 20.70 12.74
CA SER A 2 -14.68 20.75 11.71
C SER A 2 -14.52 19.34 11.14
N PHE A 3 -15.21 19.06 10.04
CA PHE A 3 -14.92 17.88 9.22
C PHE A 3 -13.64 18.17 8.45
N LEU A 4 -12.49 17.97 9.10
CA LEU A 4 -11.23 17.83 8.38
C LEU A 4 -11.40 16.58 7.51
N PRO A 5 -11.26 16.68 6.17
CA PRO A 5 -11.19 15.49 5.35
C PRO A 5 -9.99 14.71 5.86
N LYS A 6 -10.23 13.54 6.48
CA LYS A 6 -9.18 12.56 6.76
C LYS A 6 -8.40 12.41 5.46
N SER A 7 -7.15 12.84 5.51
CA SER A 7 -6.22 12.90 4.40
C SER A 7 -6.36 11.64 3.55
N ASN A 8 -6.84 11.79 2.30
CA ASN A 8 -6.95 10.70 1.33
C ASN A 8 -5.63 9.90 1.21
N ALA A 9 -4.49 10.50 1.55
CA ALA A 9 -3.17 9.86 1.60
C ALA A 9 -3.07 8.64 2.53
N GLU A 10 -3.82 8.57 3.64
CA GLU A 10 -3.80 7.41 4.53
C GLU A 10 -4.65 6.26 3.98
N VAL A 11 -5.74 6.58 3.28
CA VAL A 11 -6.59 5.60 2.60
C VAL A 11 -5.85 5.03 1.38
N ASP A 12 -5.15 5.88 0.62
CA ASP A 12 -4.37 5.50 -0.57
C ASP A 12 -3.23 4.53 -0.25
N LYS A 13 -2.54 4.73 0.89
CA LYS A 13 -1.48 3.84 1.37
C LYS A 13 -2.01 2.45 1.73
N TYR A 14 -3.19 2.39 2.36
CA TYR A 14 -3.80 1.12 2.75
C TYR A 14 -4.24 0.32 1.52
N ASP A 15 -4.88 0.99 0.56
CA ASP A 15 -5.28 0.39 -0.72
C ASP A 15 -4.06 -0.12 -1.50
N SER A 16 -2.98 0.68 -1.54
CA SER A 16 -1.73 0.31 -2.19
C SER A 16 -1.06 -0.92 -1.58
N LEU A 17 -1.10 -1.08 -0.25
CA LEU A 17 -0.58 -2.27 0.43
C LEU A 17 -1.40 -3.53 0.13
N GLU A 18 -2.73 -3.40 0.05
CA GLU A 18 -3.60 -4.52 -0.32
C GLU A 18 -3.38 -4.96 -1.77
N ILE A 19 -3.26 -4.00 -2.69
CA ILE A 19 -2.93 -4.27 -4.09
C ILE A 19 -1.57 -4.98 -4.20
N LEU A 20 -0.57 -4.51 -3.46
CA LEU A 20 0.77 -5.09 -3.46
C LEU A 20 0.75 -6.53 -2.94
N LYS A 21 0.04 -6.79 -1.84
CA LYS A 21 -0.12 -8.13 -1.27
C LYS A 21 -0.84 -9.07 -2.25
N ASN A 22 -1.86 -8.59 -2.94
CA ASN A 22 -2.59 -9.39 -3.92
C ASN A 22 -1.70 -9.78 -5.11
N ARG A 23 -0.87 -8.87 -5.62
CA ARG A 23 0.10 -9.16 -6.70
C ARG A 23 1.12 -10.20 -6.27
N PHE A 24 1.63 -10.11 -5.03
CA PHE A 24 2.55 -11.11 -4.48
C PHE A 24 1.88 -12.48 -4.33
N ALA A 25 0.66 -12.53 -3.80
CA ALA A 25 -0.10 -13.78 -3.66
C ALA A 25 -0.42 -14.46 -5.00
N LYS A 26 -0.53 -13.67 -6.08
CA LYS A 26 -0.68 -14.17 -7.45
C LYS A 26 0.63 -14.59 -8.12
N GLY A 27 1.78 -14.28 -7.50
CA GLY A 27 3.10 -14.49 -8.10
C GLY A 27 3.43 -13.51 -9.23
N GLU A 28 2.73 -12.37 -9.32
CA GLU A 28 3.00 -11.32 -10.32
C GLU A 28 4.27 -10.52 -9.98
N ILE A 29 4.68 -10.52 -8.71
CA ILE A 29 5.90 -9.90 -8.22
C ILE A 29 6.68 -10.89 -7.35
N SER A 30 8.00 -10.75 -7.33
CA SER A 30 8.87 -11.55 -6.45
C SER A 30 8.85 -11.01 -5.02
N GLU A 31 9.35 -11.82 -4.08
CA GLU A 31 9.44 -11.42 -2.66
C GLU A 31 10.32 -10.17 -2.46
N ASP A 32 11.42 -10.04 -3.21
CA ASP A 32 12.29 -8.85 -3.20
C ASP A 32 11.54 -7.58 -3.64
N ASP A 33 10.78 -7.64 -4.74
CA ASP A 33 9.93 -6.53 -5.19
C ASP A 33 8.85 -6.18 -4.15
N TYR A 34 8.23 -7.19 -3.55
CA TYR A 34 7.24 -7.01 -2.50
C TYR A 34 7.83 -6.28 -1.29
N GLN A 35 9.01 -6.67 -0.82
CA GLN A 35 9.69 -6.02 0.30
C GLN A 35 10.02 -4.56 -0.01
N ARG A 36 10.63 -4.28 -1.17
CA ARG A 36 10.97 -2.89 -1.56
C ARG A 36 9.75 -1.99 -1.64
N MET A 37 8.68 -2.44 -2.30
CA MET A 37 7.45 -1.64 -2.43
C MET A 37 6.75 -1.45 -1.08
N ARG A 38 6.80 -2.45 -0.20
CA ARG A 38 6.26 -2.36 1.15
C ARG A 38 7.01 -1.33 2.01
N GLU A 39 8.34 -1.27 1.90
CA GLU A 39 9.15 -0.26 2.59
C GLU A 39 8.86 1.17 2.10
N LEU A 40 8.64 1.35 0.80
CA LEU A 40 8.27 2.65 0.21
C LEU A 40 6.90 3.15 0.69
N LEU A 41 5.94 2.25 0.92
CA LEU A 41 4.60 2.60 1.39
C LEU A 41 4.56 2.90 2.89
N LEU A 42 5.47 2.29 3.66
CA LEU A 42 5.62 2.48 5.10
C LEU A 42 6.49 3.70 5.48
N THR A 43 7.30 4.20 4.54
CA THR A 43 7.99 5.51 4.61
C THR A 43 7.01 6.67 4.43
#